data_AF-A0A1F2S9N4-F1
#
_entry.id   AF-A0A1F2S9N4-F1
#
_cell.length_a   1.000
_cell.length_b   1.000
_cell.length_c   1.000
_cell.angle_alpha   90.00
_cell.angle_beta   90.00
_cell.angle_gamma   90.00
#
_symmetry.space_group_name_H-M   'P 1'
#
loop_
_entity.id
_entity.type
_entity.pdbx_description
1 polymer ?
#
loop_
_entity_poly.entity_id
_entity_poly.type
_entity_poly.pdbx_seq_one_letter_code
_entity_poly.pdbx_strand_id
1 'polypeptide(L)'
;MTSGLWYRAALRDDLIAARQVSMIREQFADALGAAGWPDGACLFLITRHARTGRVRDDHNAEEAEAVFFSPAAIAAVPHLIAICGAEPSPPPDRACATLLVGTPRDWDLLPRQIH
;
A
#
# COMPACT_ATOMS: atom_id res chain seq x y z
N MET A 1 -2.22 21.90 -0.41
CA MET A 1 -3.39 20.98 -0.39
C MET A 1 -2.88 19.62 -0.86
N THR A 2 -2.41 18.79 0.06
CA THR A 2 -2.09 17.40 -0.25
C THR A 2 -3.41 16.68 -0.42
N SER A 3 -3.76 16.37 -1.68
CA SER A 3 -4.92 15.55 -2.01
C SER A 3 -4.81 14.28 -1.16
N GLY A 4 -5.78 13.99 -0.30
CA GLY A 4 -5.81 12.79 0.56
C GLY A 4 -6.01 11.49 -0.21
N LEU A 5 -5.52 11.47 -1.45
CA LEU A 5 -5.72 10.45 -2.45
C LEU A 5 -4.60 9.41 -2.31
N TRP A 6 -4.98 8.16 -2.10
CA TRP A 6 -4.05 7.04 -2.04
C TRP A 6 -3.82 6.49 -3.45
N TYR A 7 -2.71 5.80 -3.65
CA TYR A 7 -2.42 5.13 -4.92
C TYR A 7 -2.25 3.64 -4.69
N ARG A 8 -2.90 2.82 -5.53
CA ARG A 8 -2.84 1.36 -5.47
C ARG A 8 -2.14 0.83 -6.71
N ALA A 9 -1.13 -0.02 -6.51
CA ALA A 9 -0.56 -0.84 -7.57
C ALA A 9 -0.88 -2.31 -7.34
N ALA A 10 -1.50 -2.95 -8.33
CA ALA A 10 -1.77 -4.37 -8.31
C ALA A 10 -0.48 -5.16 -8.62
N LEU A 11 -0.20 -6.16 -7.79
CA LEU A 11 0.85 -7.15 -7.97
C LEU A 11 0.25 -8.31 -8.78
N ARG A 12 1.00 -8.76 -9.78
CA ARG A 12 0.57 -9.83 -10.70
C ARG A 12 1.38 -11.08 -10.40
N ASP A 13 0.70 -12.22 -10.27
CA ASP A 13 1.29 -13.54 -9.98
C ASP A 13 2.00 -13.60 -8.62
N ASP A 14 1.80 -14.66 -7.84
CA ASP A 14 2.24 -14.69 -6.44
C ASP A 14 3.76 -14.84 -6.28
N LEU A 15 4.38 -15.59 -7.19
CA LEU A 15 5.84 -15.78 -7.19
C LEU A 15 6.53 -14.47 -7.59
N ILE A 16 5.90 -13.71 -8.48
CA ILE A 16 6.39 -12.41 -8.92
C ILE A 16 6.08 -11.34 -7.86
N ALA A 17 4.92 -11.42 -7.19
CA ALA A 17 4.48 -10.47 -6.18
C ALA A 17 5.43 -10.40 -5.00
N ALA A 18 5.90 -11.53 -4.45
CA ALA A 18 6.86 -11.52 -3.34
C ALA A 18 8.18 -10.80 -3.70
N ARG A 19 8.66 -11.00 -4.93
CA ARG A 19 9.85 -10.32 -5.44
C ARG A 19 9.59 -8.83 -5.70
N GLN A 20 8.45 -8.50 -6.29
CA GLN A 20 8.03 -7.13 -6.55
C GLN A 20 7.87 -6.34 -5.25
N VAL A 21 7.22 -6.93 -4.24
CA VAL A 21 7.05 -6.33 -2.91
C VAL A 21 8.39 -6.00 -2.28
N SER A 22 9.36 -6.92 -2.33
CA SER A 22 10.69 -6.70 -1.78
C SER A 22 11.40 -5.56 -2.50
N MET A 23 11.37 -5.54 -3.84
CA MET A 23 11.98 -4.46 -4.64
C MET A 23 11.31 -3.10 -4.40
N ILE A 24 9.98 -3.04 -4.38
CA ILE A 24 9.22 -1.80 -4.14
C ILE A 24 9.52 -1.29 -2.73
N ARG A 25 9.54 -2.18 -1.73
CA ARG A 25 9.88 -1.83 -0.35
C ARG A 25 11.26 -1.19 -0.23
N GLU A 26 12.28 -1.81 -0.83
CA GLU A 26 13.65 -1.31 -0.80
C GLU A 26 13.77 0.05 -1.49
N GLN A 27 13.29 0.15 -2.74
CA GLN A 27 13.33 1.40 -3.51
C GLN A 27 12.56 2.53 -2.84
N PHE A 28 11.43 2.20 -2.22
CA PHE A 28 10.63 3.17 -1.47
C PHE A 28 11.38 3.66 -0.22
N ALA A 29 11.94 2.74 0.58
CA ALA A 29 12.70 3.09 1.78
C ALA A 29 13.93 3.93 1.46
N ASP A 30 14.66 3.59 0.40
CA ASP A 30 15.82 4.37 -0.07
C ASP A 30 15.41 5.78 -0.50
N ALA A 31 14.32 5.90 -1.26
CA ALA A 31 13.83 7.19 -1.71
C ALA A 31 13.30 8.06 -0.56
N LEU A 32 12.65 7.46 0.45
CA LEU A 32 12.30 8.18 1.67
C LEU A 32 13.54 8.59 2.46
N GLY A 33 14.56 7.75 2.53
CA GLY A 33 15.85 8.09 3.14
C GLY A 33 16.49 9.31 2.48
N ALA A 34 16.51 9.35 1.15
CA ALA A 34 17.00 10.49 0.38
C ALA A 34 16.15 11.76 0.57
N ALA A 35 14.84 11.59 0.78
CA ALA A 35 13.91 12.68 1.05
C ALA A 35 13.84 13.11 2.54
N GLY A 36 14.62 12.46 3.43
CA GLY A 36 14.66 12.79 4.86
C GLY A 36 13.48 12.28 5.68
N TRP A 37 12.84 11.18 5.26
CA TRP A 37 11.71 10.54 5.95
C TRP A 37 10.53 11.49 6.22
N PRO A 38 9.84 11.96 5.17
CA PRO A 38 8.69 12.85 5.35
C PRO A 38 7.58 12.19 6.17
N ASP A 39 7.01 12.97 7.09
CA ASP A 39 5.92 12.50 7.95
C ASP A 39 4.72 12.02 7.13
N GLY A 40 4.19 10.85 7.50
CA GLY A 40 3.04 10.24 6.85
C GLY A 40 3.35 9.48 5.55
N ALA A 41 4.60 9.47 5.09
CA ALA A 41 5.00 8.71 3.92
C ALA A 41 5.21 7.24 4.28
N CYS A 42 4.20 6.44 3.99
CA CYS A 42 4.17 5.01 4.26
C CYS A 42 3.68 4.19 3.06
N LEU A 43 4.02 2.90 3.11
CA LEU A 43 3.67 1.87 2.15
C LEU A 43 2.96 0.71 2.87
N PHE A 44 1.76 0.39 2.41
CA PHE A 44 0.99 -0.77 2.90
C PHE A 44 0.88 -1.85 1.83
N LEU A 45 0.66 -3.08 2.26
CA LEU A 45 0.36 -4.24 1.42
C LEU A 45 -0.94 -4.88 1.87
N ILE A 46 -1.82 -5.22 0.93
CA ILE A 46 -2.92 -6.14 1.15
C ILE A 46 -2.54 -7.46 0.49
N THR A 47 -2.51 -8.54 1.28
CA THR A 47 -2.30 -9.90 0.77
C THR A 47 -3.59 -10.69 0.76
N ARG A 48 -3.75 -11.53 -0.26
CA ARG A 48 -4.88 -12.47 -0.38
C ARG A 48 -4.99 -13.44 0.80
N HIS A 49 -3.86 -13.73 1.46
CA HIS A 49 -3.79 -14.71 2.55
C HIS A 49 -4.47 -14.25 3.85
N ALA A 50 -4.79 -12.97 4.01
CA ALA A 50 -5.52 -12.48 5.18
C ALA A 50 -6.98 -13.00 5.25
N ARG A 51 -7.53 -13.57 4.16
CA ARG A 51 -8.94 -14.02 4.07
C ARG A 51 -9.18 -15.51 4.34
N THR A 52 -8.18 -16.33 4.65
CA THR A 52 -8.38 -17.80 4.82
C THR A 52 -9.11 -18.20 6.12
N GLY A 53 -9.89 -17.29 6.73
CA GLY A 53 -10.69 -17.55 7.93
C GLY A 53 -12.21 -17.51 7.76
N ARG A 54 -12.78 -17.04 6.64
CA ARG A 54 -14.25 -16.97 6.49
C ARG A 54 -14.69 -17.31 5.07
N VAL A 55 -15.20 -18.53 4.91
CA VAL A 55 -16.09 -18.92 3.82
C VAL A 55 -17.35 -18.06 3.92
N ARG A 56 -17.52 -17.12 3.00
CA ARG A 56 -18.86 -16.73 2.53
C ARG A 56 -18.76 -16.25 1.09
N ASP A 57 -19.35 -17.08 0.25
CA ASP A 57 -19.82 -16.80 -1.10
C ASP A 57 -20.42 -15.39 -1.19
N ASP A 58 -20.10 -14.71 -2.28
CA ASP A 58 -20.91 -13.76 -3.07
C ASP A 58 -20.11 -12.49 -3.43
N HIS A 59 -19.78 -12.36 -4.73
CA HIS A 59 -19.13 -11.23 -5.40
C HIS A 59 -17.63 -10.98 -5.09
N ASN A 60 -16.80 -12.00 -5.38
CA ASN A 60 -15.34 -11.89 -5.46
C ASN A 60 -14.90 -10.92 -6.58
N ALA A 61 -14.77 -9.63 -6.26
CA ALA A 61 -13.65 -8.90 -6.80
C ALA A 61 -12.41 -9.58 -6.23
N GLU A 62 -11.68 -10.31 -7.06
CA GLU A 62 -10.33 -10.77 -6.79
C GLU A 62 -9.51 -9.53 -6.41
N GLU A 63 -9.44 -9.20 -5.13
CA GLU A 63 -8.51 -8.20 -4.63
C GLU A 63 -7.13 -8.84 -4.76
N ALA A 64 -6.60 -8.76 -5.98
CA ALA A 64 -5.23 -9.09 -6.29
C ALA A 64 -4.34 -8.36 -5.30
N GLU A 65 -3.31 -9.07 -4.85
CA GLU A 65 -2.27 -8.54 -3.98
C GLU A 65 -1.88 -7.15 -4.45
N ALA A 66 -1.86 -6.18 -3.55
CA ALA A 66 -1.66 -4.80 -3.96
C ALA A 66 -0.91 -4.00 -2.91
N VAL A 67 -0.04 -3.13 -3.38
CA VAL A 67 0.63 -2.13 -2.55
C VAL A 67 -0.10 -0.80 -2.63
N PHE A 68 -0.14 -0.11 -1.50
CA PHE A 68 -0.81 1.17 -1.34
C PHE A 68 0.20 2.22 -0.87
N PHE A 69 0.32 3.27 -1.67
CA PHE A 69 1.14 4.44 -1.38
C PHE A 69 0.29 5.50 -0.71
N SER A 70 0.76 6.00 0.43
CA SER A 70 0.12 7.11 1.14
C SER A 70 0.19 8.43 0.37
N PRO A 71 -0.71 9.38 0.65
CA PRO A 71 -0.71 10.70 0.02
C PRO A 71 0.62 11.45 0.16
N ALA A 72 1.25 11.38 1.34
CA ALA A 72 2.54 12.05 1.59
C ALA A 72 3.67 11.42 0.78
N ALA A 73 3.59 10.11 0.51
CA ALA A 73 4.59 9.42 -0.29
C ALA A 73 4.58 9.85 -1.77
N ILE A 74 3.46 10.32 -2.30
CA ILE A 74 3.37 10.79 -3.70
C ILE A 74 4.35 11.92 -3.98
N ALA A 75 4.52 12.83 -3.03
CA ALA A 75 5.46 13.93 -3.16
C ALA A 75 6.92 13.45 -3.13
N ALA A 76 7.20 12.38 -2.38
CA ALA A 76 8.55 11.85 -2.20
C ALA A 76 8.97 10.89 -3.32
N VAL A 77 8.04 10.08 -3.84
CA VAL A 77 8.33 8.98 -4.78
C VAL A 77 7.43 8.94 -6.02
N PRO A 78 7.19 10.06 -6.73
CA PRO A 78 6.26 10.10 -7.86
C PRO A 78 6.69 9.14 -8.99
N HIS A 79 7.99 8.94 -9.18
CA HIS A 79 8.52 8.02 -10.19
C HIS A 79 8.23 6.56 -9.88
N LEU A 80 8.31 6.15 -8.61
CA LEU A 80 8.02 4.77 -8.21
C LEU A 80 6.53 4.45 -8.41
N ILE A 81 5.65 5.39 -8.08
CA ILE A 81 4.20 5.29 -8.32
C ILE A 81 3.93 5.07 -9.82
N ALA A 82 4.59 5.84 -10.68
CA ALA A 82 4.46 5.70 -12.13
C ALA A 82 4.99 4.36 -12.66
N ILE A 83 6.16 3.90 -12.19
CA ILE A 83 6.77 2.62 -12.60
C ILE A 83 5.90 1.44 -12.18
N CYS A 84 5.31 1.50 -10.99
CA CYS A 84 4.38 0.48 -10.51
C CYS A 84 3.03 0.52 -11.25
N GLY A 85 2.77 1.52 -12.09
CA GLY A 85 1.47 1.71 -12.72
C GLY A 85 0.36 1.92 -11.69
N ALA A 86 0.67 2.59 -10.58
CA ALA A 86 -0.29 2.77 -9.50
C ALA A 86 -1.39 3.76 -9.90
N GLU A 87 -2.62 3.43 -9.56
CA GLU A 87 -3.80 4.24 -9.88
C GLU A 87 -4.38 4.87 -8.61
N PRO A 88 -5.03 6.06 -8.73
CA PRO A 88 -5.78 6.64 -7.63
C PRO A 88 -6.79 5.67 -7.03
N SER A 89 -6.82 5.58 -5.70
CA SER A 89 -7.64 4.61 -4.97
C SER A 89 -8.04 5.15 -3.60
N PRO A 90 -9.09 4.59 -2.97
CA PRO A 90 -9.34 4.81 -1.55
C PRO A 90 -8.19 4.24 -0.69
N PRO A 91 -8.07 4.66 0.59
CA PRO A 91 -7.13 4.06 1.53
C PRO A 91 -7.34 2.54 1.65
N PRO A 92 -6.28 1.75 1.93
CA PRO A 92 -6.43 0.33 2.18
C PRO A 92 -7.24 0.06 3.45
N ASP A 93 -7.92 -1.08 3.48
CA ASP A 93 -8.62 -1.52 4.68
C ASP A 93 -7.61 -1.85 5.79
N ARG A 94 -7.73 -1.16 6.92
CA ARG A 94 -6.87 -1.32 8.09
C ARG A 94 -6.84 -2.77 8.59
N ALA A 95 -7.96 -3.50 8.50
CA ALA A 95 -8.05 -4.87 8.99
C ALA A 95 -7.22 -5.88 8.16
N CYS A 96 -7.01 -5.57 6.87
CA CYS A 96 -6.36 -6.46 5.90
C CYS A 96 -4.97 -5.96 5.47
N ALA A 97 -4.60 -4.74 5.85
CA ALA A 97 -3.33 -4.13 5.49
C ALA A 97 -2.18 -4.68 6.34
N THR A 98 -0.98 -4.63 5.79
CA THR A 98 0.30 -4.86 6.49
C THR A 98 1.21 -3.68 6.16
N LEU A 99 1.76 -3.03 7.18
CA LEU A 99 2.70 -1.92 7.00
C LEU A 99 4.05 -2.47 6.53
N LEU A 100 4.50 -2.09 5.32
CA LEU A 100 5.78 -2.49 4.76
C LEU A 100 6.91 -1.50 5.07
N VAL A 101 6.61 -0.20 4.94
CA VAL A 101 7.55 0.90 5.21
C VAL A 101 6.77 2.04 5.86
N GLY A 102 7.32 2.58 6.93
CA GLY A 102 6.74 3.69 7.69
C GLY A 102 6.93 3.48 9.19
N THR A 103 6.19 4.25 9.97
CA THR A 103 6.16 4.24 11.42
C THR A 103 4.83 3.66 11.93
N PRO A 104 4.77 3.19 13.19
CA PRO A 104 3.50 2.74 13.78
C PRO A 104 2.40 3.79 13.80
N ARG A 105 2.74 5.09 13.76
CA ARG A 105 1.77 6.20 13.76
C ARG A 105 1.07 6.35 12.42
N ASP A 106 1.67 5.87 11.33
CA ASP A 106 1.08 5.98 9.99
C ASP A 106 -0.19 5.13 9.84
N TRP A 107 -0.42 4.18 10.74
CA TRP A 107 -1.69 3.48 10.84
C TRP A 107 -2.86 4.43 11.11
N ASP A 108 -2.66 5.55 11.81
CA ASP A 108 -3.72 6.54 12.06
C ASP A 108 -4.19 7.27 10.78
N LEU A 109 -3.47 7.13 9.66
CA LEU A 109 -3.91 7.62 8.35
C LEU A 109 -5.00 6.75 7.73
N LEU A 110 -5.16 5.50 8.19
CA LEU A 110 -6.20 4.61 7.72
C LEU A 110 -7.48 4.81 8.55
N PRO A 111 -8.67 4.85 7.89
CA PRO A 111 -9.92 4.99 8.61
C PRO A 111 -10.08 3.84 9.61
N ARG A 112 -10.43 4.19 10.85
CA ARG A 112 -10.82 3.18 11.84
C ARG A 112 -12.17 2.64 11.40
N GLN A 113 -12.31 1.31 11.31
CA GLN A 113 -13.62 0.70 11.11
C GLN A 113 -14.49 1.10 12.32
N ILE A 114 -15.46 1.98 12.08
CA ILE A 114 -16.47 2.33 13.06
C ILE A 114 -17.51 1.22 12.94
N HIS A 115 -17.58 0.41 13.99
CA HIS A 115 -18.34 -0.82 14.04
C HIS A 115 -19.85 -0.58 14.21
#